data_AF-I3UAT8-F1
#
_entry.id   AF-I3UAT8-F1
#
_cell.length_a   1.000
_cell.length_b   1.000
_cell.length_c   1.000
_cell.angle_alpha   90.00
_cell.angle_beta   90.00
_cell.angle_gamma   90.00
#
_symmetry.space_group_name_H-M   'P 1'
#
loop_
_entity.id
_entity.type
_entity.pdbx_description
1 polymer ?
#
loop_
_entity_poly.entity_id
_entity_poly.type
_entity_poly.pdbx_seq_one_letter_code
_entity_poly.pdbx_strand_id
1 'polypeptide(L)'
;MNLPQALDLRYLRYLWLDNDKASTYISDRSLNETLPNIRRAVLVVHGIERDGYRYWKALARAARRAGPSVQEQTLLLAPQFLVRKQAFQWGLEESTLTWRSHAWKQGNTSRKGGVSSFSVLDALIRQLLCRDQFPALAHIVIVGHSAGAQFVQRYAAVGRGASLAKVRGIGLRHIVVGPSSYLYLNRARPGYGPAGVFGEPCGQTVLRCPDYDNYKYGLQHANAYVRAMAPSASGTTMRAKRWYTWLESTMTRRITTWTAARLPCCRA
;
A
#
# COMPACT_ATOMS: atom_id res chain seq x y z
N MET A 1 -14.88 16.58 -16.43
CA MET A 1 -13.82 15.73 -15.85
C MET A 1 -12.82 15.46 -16.97
N ASN A 2 -11.63 16.06 -16.89
CA ASN A 2 -10.63 16.11 -17.96
C ASN A 2 -10.20 14.71 -18.44
N LEU A 3 -10.01 14.59 -19.75
CA LEU A 3 -9.52 13.42 -20.49
C LEU A 3 -8.45 12.62 -19.71
N PRO A 4 -8.47 11.28 -19.77
CA PRO A 4 -7.37 10.48 -19.25
C PRO A 4 -6.10 10.90 -20.00
N GLN A 5 -5.17 11.58 -19.31
CA GLN A 5 -3.87 11.82 -19.87
C GLN A 5 -3.27 10.46 -20.23
N ALA A 6 -3.06 10.24 -21.54
CA ALA A 6 -2.46 9.02 -22.04
C ALA A 6 -1.14 8.76 -21.29
N LEU A 7 -0.91 7.49 -20.96
CA LEU A 7 0.38 7.07 -20.45
C LEU A 7 1.46 7.45 -21.47
N ASP A 8 2.49 8.14 -21.01
CA ASP A 8 3.72 8.31 -21.80
C ASP A 8 4.64 7.12 -21.49
N LEU A 9 4.70 6.17 -22.42
CA LEU A 9 5.46 4.93 -22.27
C LEU A 9 6.96 5.17 -22.05
N ARG A 10 7.48 6.37 -22.34
CA ARG A 10 8.87 6.74 -22.04
C ARG A 10 9.21 6.76 -20.56
N TYR A 11 8.21 6.79 -19.68
CA TYR A 11 8.39 6.66 -18.22
C TYR A 11 8.07 5.27 -17.69
N LEU A 12 7.57 4.37 -18.54
CA LEU A 12 7.35 2.99 -18.15
C LEU A 12 8.70 2.29 -18.02
N ARG A 13 8.88 1.57 -16.92
CA ARG A 13 10.06 0.78 -16.61
C ARG A 13 9.61 -0.61 -16.20
N TYR A 14 10.47 -1.59 -16.45
CA TYR A 14 10.25 -2.97 -16.02
C TYR A 14 11.01 -3.24 -14.73
N LEU A 15 10.32 -3.92 -13.81
CA LEU A 15 10.91 -4.58 -12.67
C LEU A 15 10.87 -6.08 -12.95
N TRP A 16 12.01 -6.61 -13.39
CA TRP A 16 12.17 -8.04 -13.59
C TRP A 16 12.23 -8.75 -12.24
N LEU A 17 11.42 -9.80 -12.12
CA LEU A 17 11.36 -10.74 -11.02
C LEU A 17 11.86 -12.10 -11.54
N ASP A 18 12.07 -13.06 -10.65
CA ASP A 18 12.55 -14.39 -11.02
C ASP A 18 11.69 -15.06 -12.11
N ASN A 19 12.33 -15.84 -12.99
CA ASN A 19 11.73 -16.64 -14.07
C ASN A 19 10.97 -15.82 -15.13
N ASP A 20 11.61 -14.81 -15.72
CA ASP A 20 11.09 -13.97 -16.83
C ASP A 20 9.74 -13.28 -16.54
N LYS A 21 9.43 -13.04 -15.27
CA LYS A 21 8.21 -12.34 -14.85
C LYS A 21 8.52 -10.88 -14.63
N ALA A 22 7.80 -9.98 -15.29
CA ALA A 22 8.01 -8.55 -15.10
C ALA A 22 6.79 -7.89 -14.46
N SER A 23 7.02 -7.09 -13.42
CA SER A 23 6.09 -6.02 -13.08
C SER A 23 6.54 -4.73 -13.74
N THR A 24 5.70 -3.70 -13.71
CA THR A 24 6.05 -2.39 -14.28
C THR A 24 5.88 -1.30 -13.24
N TYR A 25 6.64 -0.23 -13.42
CA TYR A 25 6.52 0.99 -12.63
C TYR A 25 6.75 2.20 -13.52
N ILE A 26 6.26 3.34 -13.08
CA ILE A 26 6.52 4.64 -13.72
C ILE A 26 7.63 5.33 -12.97
N SER A 27 8.63 5.80 -13.71
CA SER A 27 9.67 6.69 -13.21
C SER A 27 10.39 7.38 -14.37
N ASP A 28 11.04 8.51 -14.09
CA ASP A 28 12.01 9.12 -14.99
C ASP A 28 13.34 8.36 -14.99
N ARG A 29 13.72 7.74 -13.87
CA ARG A 29 14.97 6.99 -13.71
C ARG A 29 14.74 5.48 -13.62
N SER A 30 15.68 4.69 -14.13
CA SER A 30 15.70 3.26 -13.91
C SER A 30 16.31 2.91 -12.55
N LEU A 31 15.79 1.88 -11.89
CA LEU A 31 16.38 1.34 -10.67
C LEU A 31 17.74 0.66 -10.90
N ASN A 32 18.12 0.38 -12.15
CA ASN A 32 19.43 -0.20 -12.48
C ASN A 32 20.54 0.85 -12.63
N GLU A 33 20.20 2.14 -12.62
CA GLU A 33 21.17 3.23 -12.69
C GLU A 33 21.82 3.48 -11.32
N THR A 34 23.07 3.95 -11.32
CA THR A 34 23.70 4.50 -10.10
C THR A 34 23.22 5.92 -9.88
N LEU A 35 22.56 6.14 -8.74
CA LEU A 35 21.86 7.38 -8.38
C LEU A 35 22.39 7.91 -7.04
N PRO A 36 23.64 8.42 -7.01
CA PRO A 36 24.37 8.65 -5.76
C PRO A 36 23.80 9.77 -4.90
N ASN A 37 23.07 10.72 -5.49
CA ASN A 37 22.52 11.87 -4.81
C ASN A 37 21.10 11.65 -4.24
N ILE A 38 20.49 10.49 -4.52
CA ILE A 38 19.14 10.18 -4.04
C ILE A 38 19.18 9.86 -2.55
N ARG A 39 18.56 10.75 -1.76
CA ARG A 39 18.41 10.58 -0.30
C ARG A 39 17.05 10.02 0.09
N ARG A 40 16.05 10.19 -0.79
CA ARG A 40 14.66 9.76 -0.56
C ARG A 40 14.11 9.05 -1.79
N ALA A 41 13.44 7.92 -1.58
CA ALA A 41 12.58 7.31 -2.60
C ALA A 41 11.11 7.42 -2.18
N VAL A 42 10.23 7.80 -3.10
CA VAL A 42 8.78 7.84 -2.86
C VAL A 42 8.08 6.89 -3.83
N LEU A 43 7.47 5.85 -3.28
CA LEU A 43 6.65 4.86 -3.97
C LEU A 43 5.18 5.28 -3.88
N VAL A 44 4.57 5.71 -4.98
CA VAL A 44 3.16 6.10 -5.02
C VAL A 44 2.28 5.03 -5.65
N VAL A 45 1.35 4.51 -4.85
CA VAL A 45 0.38 3.49 -5.28
C VAL A 45 -0.89 4.18 -5.76
N HIS A 46 -1.24 3.94 -7.01
CA HIS A 46 -2.38 4.54 -7.70
C HIS A 46 -3.74 4.15 -7.09
N GLY A 47 -4.76 4.91 -7.47
CA GLY A 47 -6.15 4.62 -7.11
C GLY A 47 -6.75 3.47 -7.92
N ILE A 48 -8.09 3.36 -7.89
CA ILE A 48 -8.80 2.26 -8.55
C ILE A 48 -8.68 2.32 -10.07
N GLU A 49 -8.39 3.49 -10.65
CA GLU A 49 -8.24 3.67 -12.10
C GLU A 49 -6.91 3.15 -12.67
N ARG A 50 -5.96 2.74 -11.81
CA ARG A 50 -4.63 2.23 -12.25
C ARG A 50 -3.87 3.25 -13.10
N ASP A 51 -3.94 4.51 -12.70
CA ASP A 51 -3.40 5.68 -13.40
C ASP A 51 -2.11 6.20 -12.73
N GLY A 52 -1.14 5.32 -12.45
CA GLY A 52 0.01 5.74 -11.64
C GLY A 52 0.91 6.79 -12.29
N TYR A 53 0.88 6.95 -13.62
CA TYR A 53 1.52 8.09 -14.29
C TYR A 53 0.96 9.45 -13.84
N ARG A 54 -0.36 9.53 -13.60
CA ARG A 54 -0.99 10.77 -13.11
C ARG A 54 -0.55 11.08 -11.68
N TYR A 55 -0.45 10.05 -10.84
CA TYR A 55 0.01 10.17 -9.46
C TYR A 55 1.50 10.56 -9.40
N TRP A 56 2.33 9.91 -10.19
CA TRP A 56 3.75 10.23 -10.35
C TRP A 56 3.94 11.70 -10.78
N LYS A 57 3.22 12.17 -11.82
CA LYS A 57 3.27 13.58 -12.26
C LYS A 57 2.82 14.56 -11.18
N ALA A 58 1.83 14.20 -10.36
CA ALA A 58 1.39 15.03 -9.26
C ALA A 58 2.50 15.20 -8.21
N LEU A 59 3.19 14.11 -7.85
CA LEU A 59 4.33 14.15 -6.94
C LEU A 59 5.54 14.85 -7.56
N ALA A 60 5.82 14.67 -8.85
CA ALA A 60 6.89 15.39 -9.54
C ALA A 60 6.67 16.91 -9.49
N ARG A 61 5.43 17.37 -9.72
CA ARG A 61 5.06 18.78 -9.54
C ARG A 61 5.22 19.25 -8.10
N ALA A 62 4.87 18.42 -7.11
CA ALA A 62 5.05 18.75 -5.70
C ALA A 62 6.54 18.86 -5.31
N ALA A 63 7.38 17.94 -5.77
CA ALA A 63 8.82 17.96 -5.54
C ALA A 63 9.47 19.22 -6.14
N ARG A 64 9.11 19.59 -7.38
CA ARG A 64 9.56 20.85 -8.00
C ARG A 64 9.20 22.08 -7.17
N ARG A 65 7.96 22.15 -6.67
CA ARG A 65 7.50 23.26 -5.82
C ARG A 65 8.18 23.30 -4.46
N ALA A 66 8.63 22.15 -3.95
CA ALA A 66 9.38 22.08 -2.70
C ALA A 66 10.84 22.56 -2.84
N GLY A 67 11.31 22.81 -4.07
CA GLY A 67 12.60 23.40 -4.38
C GLY A 67 13.57 22.43 -5.08
N PRO A 68 14.62 22.95 -5.75
CA PRO A 68 15.55 22.16 -6.55
C PRO A 68 16.20 21.01 -5.77
N SER A 69 16.66 21.27 -4.54
CA SER A 69 17.29 20.26 -3.69
C SER A 69 16.36 19.07 -3.41
N VAL A 70 15.06 19.32 -3.15
CA VAL A 70 14.10 18.24 -2.92
C VAL A 70 13.88 17.43 -4.19
N GLN A 71 13.75 18.11 -5.34
CA GLN A 71 13.58 17.45 -6.63
C GLN A 71 14.78 16.56 -6.98
N GLU A 72 16.01 17.06 -6.82
CA GLU A 72 17.23 16.35 -7.20
C GLU A 72 17.56 15.18 -6.26
N GLN A 73 17.16 15.26 -4.99
CA GLN A 73 17.43 14.23 -3.99
C GLN A 73 16.29 13.21 -3.81
N THR A 74 15.21 13.33 -4.59
CA THR A 74 14.02 12.47 -4.47
C THR A 74 13.78 11.65 -5.73
N LEU A 75 13.87 10.33 -5.62
CA LEU A 75 13.43 9.40 -6.65
C LEU A 75 11.93 9.12 -6.50
N LEU A 76 11.18 9.30 -7.58
CA LEU A 76 9.73 9.05 -7.62
C LEU A 76 9.42 7.80 -8.45
N LEU A 77 8.67 6.87 -7.87
CA LEU A 77 8.31 5.59 -8.46
C LEU A 77 6.81 5.36 -8.29
N ALA A 78 6.10 4.95 -9.35
CA ALA A 78 4.70 4.53 -9.24
C ALA A 78 4.51 3.11 -9.78
N PRO A 79 4.47 2.08 -8.90
CA PRO A 79 4.21 0.71 -9.32
C PRO A 79 2.88 0.63 -10.08
N GLN A 80 2.87 -0.12 -11.19
CA GLN A 80 1.69 -0.31 -12.03
C GLN A 80 1.10 -1.71 -11.79
N PHE A 81 -0.01 -1.75 -11.06
CA PHE A 81 -0.76 -2.99 -10.84
C PHE A 81 -1.85 -3.14 -11.89
N LEU A 82 -1.43 -3.60 -13.07
CA LEU A 82 -2.26 -3.62 -14.28
C LEU A 82 -3.30 -4.74 -14.28
N VAL A 83 -4.36 -4.52 -15.04
CA VAL A 83 -5.30 -5.57 -15.46
C VAL A 83 -5.01 -5.98 -16.91
N ARG A 84 -5.39 -7.19 -17.32
CA ARG A 84 -5.12 -7.72 -18.68
C ARG A 84 -5.53 -6.75 -19.80
N LYS A 85 -6.71 -6.14 -19.69
CA LYS A 85 -7.21 -5.17 -20.68
C LYS A 85 -6.24 -3.98 -20.84
N GLN A 86 -5.75 -3.44 -19.73
CA GLN A 86 -4.86 -2.29 -19.74
C GLN A 86 -3.47 -2.64 -20.26
N ALA A 87 -2.91 -3.80 -19.85
CA ALA A 87 -1.64 -4.28 -20.38
C ALA A 87 -1.69 -4.50 -21.90
N PHE A 88 -2.79 -5.10 -22.40
CA PHE A 88 -3.03 -5.27 -23.84
C PHE A 88 -3.15 -3.93 -24.57
N GLN A 89 -3.92 -2.98 -24.03
CA GLN A 89 -4.06 -1.64 -24.60
C GLN A 89 -2.75 -0.86 -24.66
N TRP A 90 -1.80 -1.16 -23.77
CA TRP A 90 -0.48 -0.54 -23.75
C TRP A 90 0.57 -1.33 -24.56
N GLY A 91 0.17 -2.43 -25.23
CA GLY A 91 1.07 -3.25 -26.03
C GLY A 91 2.18 -3.94 -25.21
N LEU A 92 1.92 -4.23 -23.93
CA LEU A 92 2.93 -4.86 -23.07
C LEU A 92 3.04 -6.36 -23.34
N GLU A 93 4.23 -6.90 -23.12
CA GLU A 93 4.53 -8.32 -23.29
C GLU A 93 3.65 -9.21 -22.40
N GLU A 94 3.44 -10.46 -22.84
CA GLU A 94 2.64 -11.44 -22.09
C GLU A 94 3.27 -11.83 -20.73
N SER A 95 4.59 -11.68 -20.62
CA SER A 95 5.38 -11.79 -19.39
C SER A 95 5.00 -10.76 -18.32
N THR A 96 4.31 -9.68 -18.71
CA THR A 96 3.89 -8.62 -17.79
C THR A 96 2.81 -9.11 -16.84
N LEU A 97 3.10 -9.02 -15.55
CA LEU A 97 2.18 -9.41 -14.49
C LEU A 97 0.93 -8.54 -14.51
N THR A 98 -0.22 -9.21 -14.46
CA THR A 98 -1.53 -8.57 -14.34
C THR A 98 -2.35 -9.19 -13.22
N TRP A 99 -3.26 -8.42 -12.65
CA TRP A 99 -4.15 -8.82 -11.57
C TRP A 99 -5.61 -8.72 -11.99
N ARG A 100 -6.51 -9.34 -11.22
CA ARG A 100 -7.94 -9.01 -11.26
C ARG A 100 -8.15 -7.60 -10.68
N SER A 101 -9.18 -6.87 -11.14
CA SER A 101 -9.37 -5.43 -10.87
C SER A 101 -9.29 -5.00 -9.39
N HIS A 102 -9.65 -5.90 -8.46
CA HIS A 102 -9.59 -5.65 -7.02
C HIS A 102 -8.59 -6.51 -6.25
N ALA A 103 -7.89 -7.43 -6.93
CA ALA A 103 -6.97 -8.38 -6.30
C ALA A 103 -5.67 -7.70 -5.85
N TRP A 104 -5.11 -6.83 -6.69
CA TRP A 104 -3.83 -6.16 -6.42
C TRP A 104 -3.85 -5.34 -5.12
N LYS A 105 -4.94 -4.61 -4.83
CA LYS A 105 -5.05 -3.76 -3.62
C LYS A 105 -5.10 -4.53 -2.31
N GLN A 106 -5.21 -5.86 -2.39
CA GLN A 106 -5.29 -6.78 -1.26
C GLN A 106 -4.00 -7.59 -1.08
N GLY A 107 -3.00 -7.45 -1.96
CA GLY A 107 -1.82 -8.31 -1.91
C GLY A 107 -2.04 -9.69 -2.54
N ASN A 108 -3.10 -9.87 -3.33
CA ASN A 108 -3.36 -11.16 -3.97
C ASN A 108 -2.38 -11.43 -5.12
N THR A 109 -2.30 -12.68 -5.52
CA THR A 109 -1.45 -13.13 -6.63
C THR A 109 -1.92 -12.60 -7.98
N SER A 110 -0.96 -12.40 -8.88
CA SER A 110 -1.18 -12.12 -10.28
C SER A 110 -1.94 -13.27 -10.95
N ARG A 111 -2.63 -12.98 -12.06
CA ARG A 111 -3.40 -13.97 -12.82
C ARG A 111 -2.52 -15.09 -13.38
N LYS A 112 -1.30 -14.73 -13.81
CA LYS A 112 -0.25 -15.65 -14.27
C LYS A 112 1.00 -15.44 -13.41
N GLY A 113 1.76 -16.49 -13.16
CA GLY A 113 3.03 -16.42 -12.45
C GLY A 113 2.98 -16.46 -10.92
N GLY A 114 1.78 -16.33 -10.31
CA GLY A 114 1.59 -16.53 -8.87
C GLY A 114 2.20 -15.45 -7.96
N VAL A 115 2.52 -14.28 -8.49
CA VAL A 115 3.25 -13.22 -7.77
C VAL A 115 2.27 -12.31 -7.04
N SER A 116 2.41 -12.19 -5.71
CA SER A 116 1.64 -11.20 -4.94
C SER A 116 2.03 -9.77 -5.34
N SER A 117 1.06 -8.87 -5.41
CA SER A 117 1.34 -7.44 -5.57
C SER A 117 2.14 -6.84 -4.39
N PHE A 118 2.07 -7.44 -3.19
CA PHE A 118 2.94 -7.07 -2.07
C PHE A 118 4.38 -7.56 -2.29
N SER A 119 4.58 -8.71 -2.92
CA SER A 119 5.92 -9.18 -3.31
C SER A 119 6.59 -8.26 -4.34
N VAL A 120 5.81 -7.64 -5.23
CA VAL A 120 6.33 -6.60 -6.15
C VAL A 120 6.86 -5.40 -5.37
N LEU A 121 6.11 -4.94 -4.36
CA LEU A 121 6.57 -3.83 -3.52
C LEU A 121 7.81 -4.23 -2.69
N ASP A 122 7.87 -5.47 -2.18
CA ASP A 122 9.07 -6.00 -1.54
C ASP A 122 10.28 -5.96 -2.49
N ALA A 123 10.10 -6.35 -3.75
CA ALA A 123 11.16 -6.35 -4.76
C ALA A 123 11.64 -4.93 -5.08
N LEU A 124 10.73 -3.96 -5.24
CA LEU A 124 11.10 -2.55 -5.41
C LEU A 124 11.91 -2.02 -4.24
N ILE A 125 11.47 -2.32 -3.01
CA ILE A 125 12.21 -1.94 -1.81
C ILE A 125 13.59 -2.59 -1.84
N ARG A 126 13.72 -3.89 -2.11
CA ARG A 126 15.04 -4.56 -2.19
C ARG A 126 15.98 -3.89 -3.19
N GLN A 127 15.49 -3.51 -4.37
CA GLN A 127 16.30 -2.79 -5.35
C GLN A 127 16.79 -1.44 -4.79
N LEU A 128 15.91 -0.67 -4.15
CA LEU A 128 16.29 0.58 -3.48
C LEU A 128 17.31 0.39 -2.35
N LEU A 129 17.40 -0.82 -1.77
CA LEU A 129 18.39 -1.12 -0.72
C LEU A 129 19.80 -1.39 -1.28
N CYS A 130 19.97 -1.55 -2.59
CA CYS A 130 21.27 -1.77 -3.21
C CYS A 130 22.21 -0.58 -2.96
N ARG A 131 23.35 -0.83 -2.28
CA ARG A 131 24.32 0.23 -1.90
C ARG A 131 25.01 0.86 -3.10
N ASP A 132 25.30 0.03 -4.10
CA ASP A 132 26.05 0.47 -5.27
C ASP A 132 25.21 1.41 -6.15
N GLN A 133 23.90 1.18 -6.20
CA GLN A 133 22.96 2.05 -6.90
C GLN A 133 22.54 3.26 -6.06
N PHE A 134 22.31 3.07 -4.75
CA PHE A 134 21.72 4.07 -3.86
C PHE A 134 22.55 4.27 -2.58
N PRO A 135 23.79 4.80 -2.68
CA PRO A 135 24.68 4.93 -1.53
C PRO A 135 24.15 5.94 -0.50
N ALA A 136 23.51 7.03 -0.91
CA ALA A 136 23.03 8.10 -0.03
C ALA A 136 21.57 7.91 0.46
N LEU A 137 20.88 6.82 0.09
CA LEU A 137 19.47 6.64 0.41
C LEU A 137 19.28 6.47 1.92
N ALA A 138 18.47 7.36 2.50
CA ALA A 138 18.15 7.37 3.93
C ALA A 138 16.68 7.10 4.22
N HIS A 139 15.79 7.41 3.28
CA HIS A 139 14.34 7.32 3.49
C HIS A 139 13.60 6.70 2.32
N ILE A 140 12.66 5.81 2.63
CA ILE A 140 11.65 5.33 1.69
C ILE A 140 10.27 5.76 2.22
N VAL A 141 9.46 6.34 1.36
CA VAL A 141 8.08 6.72 1.67
C VAL A 141 7.16 5.99 0.71
N ILE A 142 6.18 5.25 1.25
CA ILE A 142 5.14 4.62 0.46
C ILE A 142 3.86 5.40 0.68
N VAL A 143 3.29 5.95 -0.38
CA VAL A 143 2.07 6.76 -0.33
C VAL A 143 0.99 6.14 -1.19
N GLY A 144 -0.25 6.16 -0.70
CA GLY A 144 -1.41 5.69 -1.45
C GLY A 144 -2.63 6.55 -1.18
N HIS A 145 -3.47 6.72 -2.20
CA HIS A 145 -4.78 7.38 -2.08
C HIS A 145 -5.91 6.46 -2.55
N SER A 146 -7.08 6.51 -1.89
CA SER A 146 -8.25 5.69 -2.23
C SER A 146 -7.94 4.17 -2.23
N ALA A 147 -8.03 3.48 -3.37
CA ALA A 147 -7.63 2.08 -3.49
C ALA A 147 -6.12 1.85 -3.23
N GLY A 148 -5.28 2.84 -3.53
CA GLY A 148 -3.86 2.81 -3.18
C GLY A 148 -3.64 2.94 -1.68
N ALA A 149 -4.43 3.77 -0.98
CA ALA A 149 -4.36 3.89 0.47
C ALA A 149 -4.72 2.57 1.16
N GLN A 150 -5.73 1.89 0.63
CA GLN A 150 -6.12 0.53 0.98
C GLN A 150 -5.00 -0.49 0.80
N PHE A 151 -4.21 -0.40 -0.27
CA PHE A 151 -3.03 -1.24 -0.48
C PHE A 151 -1.95 -0.91 0.57
N VAL A 152 -1.63 0.37 0.75
CA VAL A 152 -0.52 0.83 1.60
C VAL A 152 -0.77 0.50 3.07
N GLN A 153 -1.98 0.70 3.59
CA GLN A 153 -2.27 0.37 5.00
C GLN A 153 -2.19 -1.14 5.28
N ARG A 154 -2.64 -1.98 4.33
CA ARG A 154 -2.52 -3.44 4.45
C ARG A 154 -1.06 -3.89 4.38
N TYR A 155 -0.32 -3.36 3.42
CA TYR A 155 1.11 -3.65 3.30
C TYR A 155 1.90 -3.19 4.53
N ALA A 156 1.55 -2.05 5.13
CA ALA A 156 2.19 -1.59 6.36
C ALA A 156 1.99 -2.58 7.54
N ALA A 157 0.84 -3.27 7.58
CA ALA A 157 0.53 -4.26 8.62
C ALA A 157 1.20 -5.62 8.38
N VAL A 158 1.21 -6.10 7.13
CA VAL A 158 1.59 -7.50 6.82
C VAL A 158 2.82 -7.65 5.93
N GLY A 159 3.34 -6.55 5.37
CA GLY A 159 4.41 -6.54 4.39
C GLY A 159 5.81 -6.60 4.98
N ARG A 160 6.78 -7.03 4.17
CA ARG A 160 8.19 -7.19 4.60
C ARG A 160 8.97 -5.88 4.62
N GLY A 161 8.44 -4.80 4.04
CA GLY A 161 9.16 -3.54 3.83
C GLY A 161 9.88 -3.00 5.06
N ALA A 162 9.23 -3.02 6.23
CA ALA A 162 9.85 -2.53 7.47
C ALA A 162 11.06 -3.38 7.90
N SER A 163 10.99 -4.71 7.74
CA SER A 163 12.11 -5.61 8.03
C SER A 163 13.24 -5.42 7.02
N LEU A 164 12.92 -5.29 5.74
CA LEU A 164 13.89 -5.05 4.66
C LEU A 164 14.64 -3.73 4.87
N ALA A 165 13.93 -2.63 5.09
CA ALA A 165 14.54 -1.32 5.29
C ALA A 165 15.42 -1.26 6.54
N LYS A 166 15.05 -1.99 7.61
CA LYS A 166 15.83 -2.07 8.85
C LYS A 166 17.23 -2.66 8.62
N VAL A 167 17.40 -3.61 7.70
CA VAL A 167 18.71 -4.22 7.38
C VAL A 167 19.74 -3.16 6.97
N ARG A 168 19.29 -2.07 6.33
CA ARG A 168 20.14 -0.96 5.88
C ARG A 168 20.05 0.29 6.75
N GLY A 169 19.31 0.26 7.86
CA GLY A 169 19.04 1.44 8.67
C GLY A 169 18.23 2.53 7.95
N ILE A 170 17.52 2.18 6.86
CA ILE A 170 16.73 3.12 6.07
C ILE A 170 15.38 3.34 6.75
N GLY A 171 14.99 4.60 6.92
CA GLY A 171 13.69 4.95 7.49
C GLY A 171 12.56 4.71 6.49
N LEU A 172 11.63 3.81 6.81
CA LEU A 172 10.43 3.55 6.01
C LEU A 172 9.19 4.23 6.62
N ARG A 173 8.47 5.02 5.84
CA ARG A 173 7.20 5.67 6.23
C ARG A 173 6.07 5.30 5.29
N HIS A 174 4.86 5.20 5.82
CA HIS A 174 3.64 4.97 5.05
C HIS A 174 2.72 6.19 5.18
N ILE A 175 2.18 6.66 4.05
CA ILE A 175 1.20 7.76 4.00
C ILE A 175 -0.07 7.20 3.36
N VAL A 176 -1.16 7.24 4.12
CA VAL A 176 -2.44 6.61 3.77
C VAL A 176 -3.49 7.71 3.67
N VAL A 177 -4.02 7.94 2.46
CA VAL A 177 -4.94 9.07 2.19
C VAL A 177 -6.30 8.57 1.71
N GLY A 178 -7.33 8.74 2.54
CA GLY A 178 -8.72 8.42 2.18
C GLY A 178 -8.98 6.98 1.71
N PRO A 179 -8.54 5.92 2.44
CA PRO A 179 -8.94 4.56 2.10
C PRO A 179 -10.42 4.32 2.41
N SER A 180 -11.14 3.62 1.53
CA SER A 180 -12.54 3.23 1.78
C SER A 180 -12.68 2.03 2.72
N SER A 181 -11.58 1.46 3.22
CA SER A 181 -11.57 0.36 4.20
C SER A 181 -10.24 0.22 4.93
N TYR A 182 -10.32 -0.23 6.18
CA TYR A 182 -9.19 -0.52 7.06
C TYR A 182 -9.11 -2.02 7.39
N LEU A 183 -7.88 -2.51 7.57
CA LEU A 183 -7.63 -3.85 8.08
C LEU A 183 -7.62 -3.77 9.61
N TYR A 184 -8.46 -4.56 10.26
CA TYR A 184 -8.43 -4.73 11.70
C TYR A 184 -7.53 -5.91 12.05
N LEU A 185 -6.66 -5.74 13.04
CA LEU A 185 -5.66 -6.74 13.44
C LEU A 185 -6.20 -7.79 14.42
N ASN A 186 -7.45 -7.63 14.83
CA ASN A 186 -8.22 -8.55 15.66
C ASN A 186 -9.70 -8.41 15.30
N ARG A 187 -10.55 -9.18 16.00
CA ARG A 187 -11.99 -9.22 15.81
C ARG A 187 -12.71 -7.96 16.33
N ALA A 188 -12.02 -7.11 17.09
CA ALA A 188 -12.65 -5.94 17.67
C ALA A 188 -12.98 -4.89 16.60
N ARG A 189 -14.13 -4.23 16.75
CA ARG A 189 -14.61 -3.14 15.90
C ARG A 189 -15.05 -1.96 16.78
N PRO A 190 -14.95 -0.71 16.30
CA PRO A 190 -15.44 0.45 17.03
C PRO A 190 -16.94 0.34 17.33
N GLY A 191 -17.37 0.74 18.52
CA GLY A 191 -18.79 0.75 18.91
C GLY A 191 -19.33 -0.55 19.51
N TYR A 192 -18.50 -1.60 19.59
CA TYR A 192 -18.92 -2.92 20.13
C TYR A 192 -18.38 -3.21 21.53
N GLY A 193 -17.55 -2.32 22.08
CA GLY A 193 -17.06 -2.41 23.46
C GLY A 193 -17.89 -1.57 24.44
N PRO A 194 -17.67 -1.74 25.76
CA PRO A 194 -18.29 -0.91 26.79
C PRO A 194 -18.07 0.59 26.51
N ALA A 195 -19.10 1.41 26.71
CA ALA A 195 -19.04 2.85 26.43
C ALA A 195 -18.66 3.22 24.97
N GLY A 196 -18.94 2.33 24.00
CA GLY A 196 -18.73 2.61 22.57
C GLY A 196 -17.29 2.45 22.08
N VAL A 197 -16.41 1.88 22.90
CA VAL A 197 -15.02 1.60 22.50
C VAL A 197 -14.92 0.39 21.57
N PHE A 198 -13.70 -0.05 21.26
CA PHE A 198 -13.47 -1.29 20.52
C PHE A 198 -13.97 -2.51 21.31
N GLY A 199 -14.74 -3.38 20.66
CA GLY A 199 -15.15 -4.68 21.19
C GLY A 199 -15.49 -5.65 20.07
N GLU A 200 -15.67 -6.93 20.38
CA GLU A 200 -16.03 -7.92 19.35
C GLU A 200 -17.52 -7.82 19.02
N PRO A 201 -17.89 -7.72 17.72
CA PRO A 201 -19.28 -7.80 17.32
C PRO A 201 -19.93 -9.12 17.74
N CYS A 202 -21.19 -9.06 18.19
CA CYS A 202 -21.98 -10.24 18.56
C CYS A 202 -23.45 -10.11 18.10
N GLY A 203 -24.24 -11.17 18.28
CA GLY A 203 -25.67 -11.18 17.96
C GLY A 203 -25.98 -10.85 16.51
N GLN A 204 -26.96 -9.97 16.28
CA GLN A 204 -27.49 -9.67 14.95
C GLN A 204 -26.44 -9.09 13.99
N THR A 205 -25.42 -8.39 14.49
CA THR A 205 -24.35 -7.87 13.63
C THR A 205 -23.59 -9.00 12.96
N VAL A 206 -23.21 -10.03 13.72
CA VAL A 206 -22.47 -11.18 13.17
C VAL A 206 -23.36 -11.99 12.23
N LEU A 207 -24.67 -12.08 12.51
CA LEU A 207 -25.62 -12.73 11.61
C LEU A 207 -25.79 -11.97 10.28
N ARG A 208 -25.77 -10.64 10.29
CA ARG A 208 -25.89 -9.80 9.08
C ARG A 208 -24.56 -9.66 8.32
N CYS A 209 -23.44 -9.75 9.02
CA CYS A 209 -22.10 -9.62 8.46
C CYS A 209 -21.21 -10.78 8.93
N PRO A 210 -21.50 -12.02 8.51
CA PRO A 210 -20.75 -13.20 8.99
C PRO A 210 -19.28 -13.16 8.57
N ASP A 211 -18.95 -12.43 7.50
CA ASP A 211 -17.61 -12.28 6.94
C ASP A 211 -16.89 -11.00 7.42
N TYR A 212 -17.36 -10.34 8.49
CA TYR A 212 -16.79 -9.07 8.96
C TYR A 212 -15.29 -9.15 9.31
N ASP A 213 -14.81 -10.35 9.64
CA ASP A 213 -13.41 -10.63 10.00
C ASP A 213 -12.62 -11.31 8.88
N ASN A 214 -13.23 -11.51 7.70
CA ASN A 214 -12.54 -12.00 6.52
C ASN A 214 -11.53 -10.97 6.01
N TYR A 215 -10.49 -11.48 5.37
CA TYR A 215 -9.38 -10.69 4.91
C TYR A 215 -9.81 -9.58 3.96
N LYS A 216 -9.14 -8.44 4.14
CA LYS A 216 -9.46 -7.03 3.79
C LYS A 216 -10.07 -6.23 4.93
N TYR A 217 -10.82 -6.86 5.85
CA TYR A 217 -11.40 -6.25 7.05
C TYR A 217 -10.91 -6.88 8.36
N GLY A 218 -10.58 -8.18 8.35
CA GLY A 218 -9.87 -8.84 9.44
C GLY A 218 -8.73 -9.70 8.91
N LEU A 219 -8.34 -10.73 9.67
CA LEU A 219 -7.24 -11.62 9.32
C LEU A 219 -7.69 -13.04 8.94
N GLN A 220 -8.98 -13.36 9.03
CA GLN A 220 -9.49 -14.66 8.63
C GLN A 220 -9.45 -14.83 7.12
N HIS A 221 -9.24 -16.06 6.64
CA HIS A 221 -9.19 -16.39 5.21
C HIS A 221 -8.21 -15.51 4.41
N ALA A 222 -7.08 -15.12 5.03
CA ALA A 222 -6.09 -14.28 4.38
C ALA A 222 -5.40 -14.97 3.20
N ASN A 223 -4.97 -14.17 2.23
CA ASN A 223 -4.27 -14.69 1.06
C ASN A 223 -2.91 -15.32 1.44
N ALA A 224 -2.31 -16.05 0.49
CA ALA A 224 -1.07 -16.79 0.74
C ALA A 224 0.08 -15.89 1.24
N TYR A 225 0.22 -14.68 0.71
CA TYR A 225 1.25 -13.74 1.16
C TYR A 225 1.07 -13.39 2.64
N VAL A 226 -0.14 -13.01 3.05
CA VAL A 226 -0.42 -12.61 4.43
C VAL A 226 -0.28 -13.78 5.39
N ARG A 227 -0.76 -14.98 5.01
CA ARG A 227 -0.61 -16.18 5.82
C ARG A 227 0.85 -16.57 6.05
N ALA A 228 1.72 -16.37 5.06
CA ALA A 228 3.15 -16.60 5.20
C ALA A 228 3.85 -15.61 6.14
N MET A 229 3.20 -14.48 6.46
CA MET A 229 3.72 -13.44 7.36
C MET A 229 3.12 -13.49 8.76
N ALA A 230 2.01 -14.23 8.94
CA ALA A 230 1.44 -14.44 10.26
C ALA A 230 2.42 -15.27 11.10
N PRO A 231 2.79 -14.83 12.32
CA PRO A 231 3.63 -15.65 13.18
C PRO A 231 2.91 -16.97 13.45
N SER A 232 3.64 -18.07 13.32
CA SER A 232 3.22 -19.41 13.69
C SER A 232 2.79 -19.43 15.16
N ALA A 233 1.49 -19.24 15.44
CA ALA A 233 0.76 -19.51 16.70
C ALA A 233 1.47 -19.17 18.05
N SER A 234 2.48 -18.30 18.05
CA SER A 234 3.29 -17.98 19.22
C SER A 234 3.56 -16.47 19.27
N GLY A 235 2.60 -15.76 19.86
CA GLY A 235 2.88 -14.61 20.73
C GLY A 235 3.43 -13.32 20.14
N THR A 236 3.79 -13.23 18.85
CA THR A 236 4.19 -11.93 18.29
C THR A 236 2.95 -11.21 17.79
N THR A 237 2.31 -10.45 18.68
CA THR A 237 1.31 -9.45 18.31
C THR A 237 1.84 -8.70 17.09
N MET A 238 1.07 -8.60 16.00
CA MET A 238 1.25 -7.52 15.03
C MET A 238 1.16 -6.24 15.86
N ARG A 239 2.30 -5.78 16.40
CA ARG A 239 2.35 -4.55 17.20
C ARG A 239 1.88 -3.51 16.22
N ALA A 240 0.69 -2.97 16.49
CA ALA A 240 0.13 -1.82 15.81
C ALA A 240 1.16 -0.70 15.94
N LYS A 241 2.11 -0.67 15.00
CA LYS A 241 3.11 0.37 14.91
C LYS A 241 2.35 1.59 14.42
N ARG A 242 1.98 2.46 15.35
CA ARG A 242 1.34 3.75 15.10
C ARG A 242 2.26 4.57 14.19
N TRP A 243 2.02 4.53 12.88
CA TRP A 243 2.66 5.39 11.88
C TRP A 243 1.61 5.81 10.85
N TYR A 244 0.53 6.44 11.31
CA TYR A 244 -0.39 7.13 10.41
C TYR A 244 -0.26 8.63 10.68
N THR A 245 0.43 9.35 9.80
CA THR A 245 0.24 10.80 9.72
C THR A 245 -1.02 11.03 8.90
N TRP A 246 -2.11 11.38 9.59
CA TRP A 246 -3.34 11.81 8.96
C TRP A 246 -3.15 13.24 8.45
N LEU A 247 -3.30 13.44 7.14
CA LEU A 247 -3.48 14.75 6.55
C LEU A 247 -4.98 14.97 6.35
N GLU A 248 -5.67 15.33 7.43
CA GLU A 248 -6.97 15.98 7.33
C GLU A 248 -6.71 17.49 7.39
N SER A 249 -6.70 18.15 6.24
CA SER A 249 -6.68 19.61 6.21
C SER A 249 -8.10 20.13 6.47
N THR A 250 -8.20 20.95 7.53
CA THR A 250 -9.19 22.01 7.76
C THR A 250 -10.66 21.61 7.94
N MET A 251 -11.06 21.29 9.17
CA MET A 251 -12.18 21.95 9.86
C MET A 251 -12.24 21.53 11.33
N THR A 252 -12.15 22.54 12.19
CA THR A 252 -12.18 22.50 13.64
C THR A 252 -13.53 21.99 14.16
N ARG A 253 -13.55 20.91 14.94
CA ARG A 253 -14.31 20.82 16.20
C ARG A 253 -14.02 19.49 16.91
N ARG A 254 -13.48 19.59 18.13
CA ARG A 254 -13.58 18.54 19.14
C ARG A 254 -15.05 18.21 19.34
N ILE A 255 -15.45 16.96 19.07
CA ILE A 255 -16.68 16.40 19.64
C ILE A 255 -16.24 15.51 20.79
N THR A 256 -16.05 16.14 21.95
CA THR A 256 -16.14 15.48 23.25
C THR A 256 -17.63 15.30 23.55
N THR A 257 -18.01 14.09 23.95
CA THR A 257 -19.36 13.57 24.33
C THR A 257 -20.14 12.86 23.24
N TRP A 258 -20.12 11.53 23.30
CA TRP A 258 -21.21 10.68 22.82
C TRP A 258 -21.98 10.20 24.07
N THR A 259 -23.17 10.75 24.29
CA THR A 259 -24.13 10.18 25.24
C THR A 259 -24.61 8.83 24.71
N ALA A 260 -24.34 7.79 25.49
CA ALA A 260 -24.61 6.40 25.15
C ALA A 260 -26.11 6.09 25.12
N ALA A 261 -26.61 5.63 23.97
CA ALA A 261 -27.75 4.73 23.96
C ALA A 261 -27.24 3.33 24.32
N ARG A 262 -27.65 2.82 25.49
CA ARG A 262 -27.32 1.47 25.95
C ARG A 262 -28.01 0.47 25.01
N LEU A 263 -27.24 -0.28 24.23
CA LEU A 263 -27.70 -1.54 23.67
C LEU A 263 -27.22 -2.67 24.59
N PRO A 264 -28.12 -3.57 25.04
CA PRO A 264 -27.76 -4.65 25.95
C PRO A 264 -26.95 -5.70 25.19
N CYS A 265 -25.63 -5.70 25.36
CA CYS A 265 -24.82 -6.88 25.04
C CYS A 265 -24.74 -7.78 26.27
N CYS A 266 -24.98 -9.07 26.04
CA CYS A 266 -24.68 -10.20 26.93
C CYS A 266 -25.36 -10.18 28.31
N ARG A 267 -26.58 -10.72 28.35
CA ARG A 267 -26.93 -11.69 29.40
C ARG A 267 -27.37 -12.98 28.71
N ALA A 268 -26.93 -14.09 29.28
CA ALA A 268 -27.26 -15.45 28.86
C ALA A 268 -28.78 -15.66 28.69
#